data_AF-A0A559RMD4-F1
#
_entry.id   AF-A0A559RMD4-F1
#
_cell.length_a   1.000
_cell.length_b   1.000
_cell.length_c   1.000
_cell.angle_alpha   90.00
_cell.angle_beta   90.00
_cell.angle_gamma   90.00
#
_symmetry.space_group_name_H-M   'P 1'
#
loop_
_entity.id
_entity.type
_entity.pdbx_description
1 polymer ?
#
loop_
_entity_poly.entity_id
_entity_poly.type
_entity_poly.pdbx_seq_one_letter_code
_entity_poly.pdbx_strand_id
1 'polypeptide(L)'
;MKKIVTKPKKTFFEQNKDLIVVGSVIVVLAGGAVAYMYYKKKKDQKEVDLAQNQENTPQIIPINTTIPVSSSSGSSSSSSSTPRIKYVKTGYPLKYRTRHQDVKILQAYLKIYKENLGKSGSKRDGVDGVFGPLTLKAAKKRLGKAEFTEKDIAGMRKALKMVGK
;
A
#
# COMPACT_ATOMS: atom_id res chain seq x y z
N MET A 1 40.42 -19.73 70.32
CA MET A 1 39.54 -18.64 69.87
C MET A 1 38.93 -19.02 68.52
N LYS A 2 37.61 -19.26 68.45
CA LYS A 2 36.94 -19.66 67.19
C LYS A 2 36.54 -18.39 66.43
N LYS A 3 37.12 -18.15 65.25
CA LYS A 3 36.75 -17.04 64.36
C LYS A 3 35.44 -17.40 63.65
N ILE A 4 34.40 -16.59 63.87
CA ILE A 4 33.11 -16.73 63.20
C ILE A 4 33.24 -16.06 61.83
N VAL A 5 33.39 -16.85 60.78
CA VAL A 5 33.42 -16.36 59.40
C VAL A 5 31.98 -16.14 58.95
N THR A 6 31.52 -14.88 58.99
CA THR A 6 30.22 -14.48 58.45
C THR A 6 30.32 -14.46 56.92
N LYS A 7 29.62 -15.37 56.24
CA LYS A 7 29.55 -15.40 54.77
C LYS A 7 28.88 -14.09 54.27
N PRO A 8 29.43 -13.41 53.26
CA PRO A 8 28.84 -12.16 52.76
C PRO A 8 27.44 -12.44 52.18
N LYS A 9 26.44 -11.65 52.60
CA LYS A 9 25.11 -11.68 52.00
C LYS A 9 25.23 -11.27 50.54
N LYS A 10 24.88 -12.18 49.62
CA LYS A 10 24.83 -11.88 48.19
C LYS A 10 23.83 -10.75 47.94
N THR A 11 24.22 -9.76 47.15
CA THR A 11 23.35 -8.63 46.77
C THR A 11 22.18 -9.11 45.90
N PHE A 12 21.08 -8.36 45.89
CA PHE A 12 19.87 -8.73 45.12
C PHE A 12 20.13 -8.98 43.63
N PHE A 13 21.05 -8.20 43.04
CA PHE A 13 21.51 -8.40 41.66
C PHE A 13 22.21 -9.75 41.44
N GLU A 14 22.96 -10.22 42.44
CA GLU A 14 23.70 -11.49 42.38
C GLU A 14 22.80 -12.72 42.57
N GLN A 15 21.66 -12.56 43.26
CA GLN A 15 20.72 -13.65 43.49
C GLN A 15 19.74 -13.81 42.32
N ASN A 16 19.32 -12.69 41.73
CA ASN A 16 18.27 -12.65 40.71
C ASN A 16 18.81 -12.35 39.31
N LYS A 17 20.06 -12.71 39.04
CA LYS A 17 20.77 -12.44 37.77
C LYS A 17 19.91 -12.85 36.56
N ASP A 18 19.39 -14.06 36.59
CA ASP A 18 18.59 -14.62 35.49
C ASP A 18 17.27 -13.87 35.30
N LEU A 19 16.60 -13.48 36.40
CA LEU A 19 15.37 -12.72 36.34
C LEU A 19 15.59 -11.31 35.75
N ILE A 20 16.71 -10.68 36.10
CA ILE A 20 17.10 -9.36 35.58
C ILE A 20 17.43 -9.46 34.09
N VAL A 21 18.18 -10.50 33.69
CA VAL A 21 18.51 -10.74 32.27
C VAL A 21 17.23 -11.00 31.48
N VAL A 22 16.37 -11.90 31.92
CA VAL A 22 15.09 -12.21 31.24
C VAL A 22 14.17 -10.99 31.19
N GLY A 23 14.02 -10.27 32.31
CA GLY A 23 13.23 -9.04 32.38
C GLY A 23 13.75 -7.96 31.42
N SER A 24 15.07 -7.80 31.32
CA SER A 24 15.69 -6.81 30.42
C SER A 24 15.44 -7.13 28.95
N VAL A 25 15.53 -8.41 28.55
CA VAL A 25 15.29 -8.84 27.16
C VAL A 25 13.83 -8.57 26.76
N ILE A 26 12.88 -8.86 27.64
CA ILE A 26 11.45 -8.61 27.39
C ILE A 26 11.19 -7.11 27.22
N VAL A 27 11.78 -6.26 28.07
CA VAL A 27 11.62 -4.80 27.98
C VAL A 27 12.23 -4.25 26.68
N VAL A 28 13.41 -4.74 26.28
CA VAL A 28 14.05 -4.31 25.02
C VAL A 28 13.24 -4.74 23.79
N LEU A 29 12.71 -5.96 23.78
CA LEU A 29 11.86 -6.44 22.67
C LEU A 29 10.55 -5.65 22.56
N ALA A 30 9.86 -5.42 23.69
CA ALA A 30 8.62 -4.65 23.72
C ALA A 30 8.87 -3.17 23.35
N GLY A 31 9.90 -2.55 23.93
CA GLY A 31 10.27 -1.16 23.66
C GLY A 31 10.71 -0.95 22.20
N GLY A 32 11.52 -1.87 21.67
CA GLY A 32 11.96 -1.84 20.28
C GLY A 32 10.80 -1.93 19.29
N ALA A 33 9.82 -2.82 19.54
CA ALA A 33 8.64 -2.95 18.68
C ALA A 33 7.76 -1.69 18.69
N VAL A 34 7.53 -1.09 19.86
CA VAL A 34 6.74 0.13 20.00
C VAL A 34 7.44 1.32 19.33
N ALA A 35 8.74 1.48 19.56
CA ALA A 35 9.54 2.53 18.95
C ALA A 35 9.58 2.39 17.42
N TYR A 36 9.76 1.17 16.91
CA TYR A 36 9.75 0.89 15.48
C TYR A 36 8.39 1.23 14.83
N MET A 37 7.28 0.86 15.47
CA MET A 37 5.93 1.18 14.98
C MET A 37 5.67 2.70 14.97
N TYR A 38 6.12 3.42 15.99
CA TYR A 38 5.98 4.88 16.05
C TYR A 38 6.85 5.57 14.98
N TYR A 39 8.07 5.11 14.77
CA TYR A 39 8.97 5.68 13.75
C TYR A 39 8.49 5.37 12.33
N LYS A 40 7.91 4.18 12.10
CA LYS A 40 7.32 3.79 10.81
C LYS A 40 6.14 4.68 10.45
N LYS A 41 5.22 4.94 11.39
CA LYS A 41 4.07 5.85 11.18
C LYS A 41 4.49 7.28 10.79
N LYS A 42 5.63 7.78 11.31
CA LYS A 42 6.13 9.12 10.95
C LYS A 42 6.73 9.19 9.54
N LYS A 43 7.32 8.11 9.04
CA LYS A 43 7.81 8.07 7.65
C LYS A 43 6.65 8.07 6.67
N ASP A 44 5.60 7.32 6.96
CA ASP A 44 4.40 7.27 6.13
C ASP A 44 3.67 8.63 6.07
N GLN A 45 3.71 9.45 7.15
CA GLN A 45 3.13 10.80 7.14
C GLN A 45 3.99 11.82 6.38
N LYS A 46 5.32 11.78 6.54
CA LYS A 46 6.22 12.71 5.82
C LYS A 46 6.24 12.47 4.31
N GLU A 47 6.08 11.24 3.84
CA GLU A 47 6.04 10.92 2.42
C GLU A 47 4.70 11.32 1.76
N VAL A 48 3.61 11.38 2.54
CA VAL A 48 2.30 11.86 2.08
C VAL A 48 2.28 13.39 1.98
N ASP A 49 2.85 14.12 2.93
CA ASP A 49 2.92 15.59 2.90
C ASP A 49 3.82 16.12 1.75
N LEU A 50 4.95 15.45 1.48
CA LEU A 50 5.85 15.84 0.39
C LEU A 50 5.23 15.62 -1.00
N ALA A 51 4.32 14.66 -1.15
CA ALA A 51 3.62 14.38 -2.39
C ALA A 51 2.41 15.30 -2.65
N GLN A 52 1.93 16.07 -1.66
CA GLN A 52 0.80 17.00 -1.81
C GLN A 52 1.24 18.45 -2.08
N ASN A 53 2.53 18.80 -1.96
CA ASN A 53 3.00 20.18 -2.14
C ASN A 53 3.49 20.52 -3.55
N GLN A 54 3.39 19.60 -4.53
CA GLN A 54 3.93 19.80 -5.89
C GLN A 54 2.85 19.87 -7.00
N GLU A 55 1.67 20.41 -6.72
CA GLU A 55 0.66 20.65 -7.76
C GLU A 55 -0.14 21.94 -7.48
N ASN A 56 0.55 23.09 -7.50
CA ASN A 56 -0.09 24.40 -7.63
C ASN A 56 0.82 25.33 -8.44
N THR A 57 0.80 25.17 -9.76
CA THR A 57 1.22 26.23 -10.68
C THR A 57 0.40 26.11 -11.97
N PRO A 58 -0.48 27.07 -12.29
CA PRO A 58 -1.22 27.08 -13.55
C PRO A 58 -0.28 27.56 -14.67
N GLN A 59 0.15 26.67 -15.55
CA GLN A 59 0.79 27.07 -16.80
C GLN A 59 -0.26 27.18 -17.91
N ILE A 60 -0.50 28.42 -18.31
CA ILE A 60 -1.24 28.84 -19.49
C ILE A 60 -0.32 28.64 -20.71
N ILE A 61 -0.73 27.82 -21.68
CA ILE A 61 -0.08 27.73 -23.01
C ILE A 61 -1.19 27.66 -24.08
N PRO A 62 -1.10 28.43 -25.19
CA PRO A 62 -2.22 28.75 -26.08
C PRO A 62 -2.45 27.67 -27.14
N ILE A 63 -3.72 27.42 -27.47
CA ILE A 63 -4.14 26.48 -28.52
C ILE A 63 -4.45 27.31 -29.77
N ASN A 64 -3.64 27.18 -30.82
CA ASN A 64 -4.01 27.61 -32.17
C ASN A 64 -3.88 26.42 -33.13
N THR A 65 -4.87 26.31 -34.03
CA THR A 65 -4.83 25.66 -35.37
C THR A 65 -5.83 24.49 -35.59
N THR A 66 -6.99 24.89 -36.14
CA THR A 66 -7.81 24.35 -37.28
C THR A 66 -8.52 22.97 -37.27
N ILE A 67 -9.86 23.09 -37.21
CA ILE A 67 -11.08 22.33 -37.67
C ILE A 67 -10.97 21.56 -39.03
N PRO A 68 -11.96 20.75 -39.54
CA PRO A 68 -13.29 20.27 -39.03
C PRO A 68 -13.58 18.75 -39.28
N VAL A 69 -14.65 18.08 -38.80
CA VAL A 69 -16.04 18.03 -39.34
C VAL A 69 -16.93 17.14 -38.43
N SER A 70 -18.14 17.65 -38.14
CA SER A 70 -19.51 17.09 -37.95
C SER A 70 -19.73 15.56 -37.80
N SER A 71 -20.74 15.00 -37.14
CA SER A 71 -21.88 15.41 -36.27
C SER A 71 -22.69 14.13 -35.98
N SER A 72 -23.19 13.92 -34.75
CA SER A 72 -24.54 13.36 -34.51
C SER A 72 -24.89 13.29 -33.00
N SER A 73 -25.89 14.11 -32.65
CA SER A 73 -27.01 13.88 -31.73
C SER A 73 -26.89 12.85 -30.60
N GLY A 74 -27.04 13.33 -29.36
CA GLY A 74 -27.32 12.46 -28.21
C GLY A 74 -27.57 13.25 -26.92
N SER A 75 -28.76 13.85 -26.83
CA SER A 75 -29.56 14.19 -25.64
C SER A 75 -28.84 14.52 -24.32
N SER A 76 -28.96 15.79 -23.93
CA SER A 76 -28.66 16.33 -22.61
C SER A 76 -29.62 15.78 -21.54
N SER A 77 -29.07 15.05 -20.57
CA SER A 77 -29.65 14.95 -19.23
C SER A 77 -28.61 15.49 -18.24
N SER A 78 -28.88 16.69 -17.72
CA SER A 78 -28.11 17.37 -16.70
C SER A 78 -28.20 16.63 -15.37
N SER A 79 -27.37 15.61 -15.19
CA SER A 79 -26.96 15.14 -13.87
C SER A 79 -25.57 15.68 -13.62
N SER A 80 -25.34 16.36 -12.50
CA SER A 80 -24.03 16.85 -12.04
C SER A 80 -22.99 15.71 -12.09
N SER A 81 -22.38 15.54 -13.25
CA SER A 81 -21.56 14.39 -13.56
C SER A 81 -20.20 14.66 -13.00
N THR A 82 -19.89 14.03 -11.86
CA THR A 82 -18.50 13.85 -11.42
C THR A 82 -17.67 13.45 -12.64
N PRO A 83 -16.53 14.12 -12.91
CA PRO A 83 -15.75 13.87 -14.11
C PRO A 83 -15.45 12.38 -14.22
N ARG A 84 -15.99 11.73 -15.25
CA ARG A 84 -15.71 10.31 -15.51
C ARG A 84 -14.21 10.18 -15.73
N ILE A 85 -13.54 9.47 -14.82
CA ILE A 85 -12.10 9.23 -14.91
C ILE A 85 -11.84 8.53 -16.24
N LYS A 86 -11.08 9.19 -17.13
CA LYS A 86 -10.63 8.58 -18.39
C LYS A 86 -9.49 7.61 -18.06
N TYR A 87 -9.71 6.34 -18.39
CA TYR A 87 -8.68 5.31 -18.30
C TYR A 87 -7.94 5.19 -19.61
N VAL A 88 -6.62 5.20 -19.54
CA VAL A 88 -5.76 5.00 -20.71
C VAL A 88 -5.37 3.53 -20.81
N LYS A 89 -5.43 2.99 -22.04
CA LYS A 89 -4.88 1.67 -22.36
C LYS A 89 -3.37 1.82 -22.47
N THR A 90 -2.67 1.66 -21.36
CA THR A 90 -1.21 1.78 -21.28
C THR A 90 -0.59 0.40 -21.16
N GLY A 91 0.63 0.24 -21.66
CA GLY A 91 1.47 -0.91 -21.32
C GLY A 91 2.01 -0.81 -19.88
N TYR A 92 3.10 -1.51 -19.63
CA TYR A 92 3.83 -1.41 -18.36
C TYR A 92 4.55 -0.06 -18.22
N PRO A 93 4.76 0.44 -16.99
CA PRO A 93 4.28 -0.10 -15.72
C PRO A 93 2.79 0.14 -15.48
N LEU A 94 2.12 -0.81 -14.84
CA LEU A 94 0.73 -0.67 -14.41
C LEU A 94 0.67 0.30 -13.23
N LYS A 95 0.02 1.44 -13.43
CA LYS A 95 -0.11 2.51 -12.43
C LYS A 95 -1.54 3.01 -12.31
N TYR A 96 -1.79 3.96 -11.42
CA TYR A 96 -3.11 4.54 -11.23
C TYR A 96 -3.70 5.08 -12.55
N ARG A 97 -5.01 4.86 -12.76
CA ARG A 97 -5.77 5.20 -13.97
C ARG A 97 -5.40 4.41 -15.24
N THR A 98 -4.64 3.34 -15.10
CA THR A 98 -4.38 2.43 -16.22
C THR A 98 -5.46 1.36 -16.31
N ARG A 99 -5.77 0.91 -17.54
CA ARG A 99 -6.64 -0.25 -17.77
C ARG A 99 -5.85 -1.29 -18.56
N HIS A 100 -5.66 -2.46 -17.95
CA HIS A 100 -4.90 -3.55 -18.55
C HIS A 100 -5.45 -4.90 -18.11
N GLN A 101 -5.32 -5.92 -18.95
CA GLN A 101 -5.75 -7.28 -18.59
C GLN A 101 -4.97 -7.80 -17.37
N ASP A 102 -3.69 -7.44 -17.26
CA ASP A 102 -2.82 -7.81 -16.14
C ASP A 102 -3.18 -7.16 -14.81
N VAL A 103 -3.92 -6.04 -14.83
CA VAL A 103 -4.49 -5.48 -13.60
C VAL A 103 -5.48 -6.46 -12.96
N LYS A 104 -6.15 -7.31 -13.74
CA LYS A 104 -7.02 -8.36 -13.19
C LYS A 104 -6.24 -9.37 -12.36
N ILE A 105 -5.00 -9.64 -12.73
CA ILE A 105 -4.11 -10.56 -12.01
C ILE A 105 -3.71 -9.93 -10.67
N LEU A 106 -3.29 -8.66 -10.69
CA LEU A 106 -3.02 -7.90 -9.47
C LEU A 106 -4.25 -7.88 -8.55
N GLN A 107 -5.43 -7.57 -9.09
CA GLN A 107 -6.69 -7.56 -8.33
C GLN A 107 -7.03 -8.95 -7.77
N ALA A 108 -6.93 -10.02 -8.57
CA ALA A 108 -7.16 -11.38 -8.11
C ALA A 108 -6.18 -11.79 -6.99
N TYR A 109 -4.92 -11.38 -7.11
CA TYR A 109 -3.91 -11.60 -6.08
C TYR A 109 -4.27 -10.85 -4.78
N LEU A 110 -4.64 -9.57 -4.87
CA LEU A 110 -5.08 -8.76 -3.73
C LEU A 110 -6.35 -9.32 -3.05
N LYS A 111 -7.21 -10.01 -3.80
CA LYS A 111 -8.39 -10.70 -3.22
C LYS A 111 -8.03 -11.90 -2.36
N ILE A 112 -6.92 -12.59 -2.62
CA ILE A 112 -6.45 -13.66 -1.72
C ILE A 112 -6.23 -13.08 -0.31
N TYR A 113 -5.76 -11.83 -0.22
CA TYR A 113 -5.53 -11.12 1.03
C TYR A 113 -6.78 -10.44 1.62
N LYS A 114 -7.98 -10.73 1.08
CA LYS A 114 -9.27 -10.16 1.51
C LYS A 114 -9.29 -8.62 1.50
N GLU A 115 -8.57 -7.98 0.58
CA GLU A 115 -8.60 -6.52 0.44
C GLU A 115 -9.88 -6.03 -0.25
N ASN A 116 -10.27 -4.80 0.07
CA ASN A 116 -11.46 -4.19 -0.51
C ASN A 116 -11.11 -3.56 -1.88
N LEU A 117 -11.51 -4.25 -2.95
CA LEU A 117 -11.38 -3.79 -4.33
C LEU A 117 -12.69 -3.19 -4.88
N GLY A 118 -13.71 -3.02 -4.03
CA GLY A 118 -15.03 -2.56 -4.43
C GLY A 118 -15.89 -3.65 -5.06
N LYS A 119 -16.99 -3.22 -5.70
CA LYS A 119 -17.99 -4.10 -6.33
C LYS A 119 -17.95 -4.02 -7.87
N SER A 120 -16.80 -3.68 -8.43
CA SER A 120 -16.59 -3.63 -9.88
C SER A 120 -16.46 -5.05 -10.48
N GLY A 121 -16.49 -5.15 -11.81
CA GLY A 121 -16.32 -6.42 -12.52
C GLY A 121 -17.61 -7.25 -12.60
N SER A 122 -17.59 -8.29 -13.45
CA SER A 122 -18.79 -9.12 -13.72
C SER A 122 -19.28 -9.87 -12.49
N LYS A 123 -18.35 -10.27 -11.61
CA LYS A 123 -18.65 -10.98 -10.36
C LYS A 123 -18.88 -10.04 -9.17
N ARG A 124 -18.96 -8.73 -9.41
CA ARG A 124 -19.06 -7.67 -8.37
C ARG A 124 -18.01 -7.78 -7.28
N ASP A 125 -16.83 -8.19 -7.68
CA ASP A 125 -15.76 -8.63 -6.80
C ASP A 125 -14.53 -7.71 -6.85
N GLY A 126 -14.65 -6.60 -7.58
CA GLY A 126 -13.62 -5.60 -7.78
C GLY A 126 -12.59 -5.99 -8.86
N VAL A 127 -12.75 -7.11 -9.56
CA VAL A 127 -11.84 -7.53 -10.64
C VAL A 127 -12.35 -7.04 -11.99
N ASP A 128 -12.03 -5.80 -12.33
CA ASP A 128 -12.46 -5.13 -13.56
C ASP A 128 -11.32 -4.86 -14.56
N GLY A 129 -10.07 -5.10 -14.16
CA GLY A 129 -8.88 -4.80 -14.96
C GLY A 129 -8.56 -3.31 -15.02
N VAL A 130 -9.13 -2.51 -14.12
CA VAL A 130 -8.93 -1.08 -14.03
C VAL A 130 -8.16 -0.76 -12.75
N PHE A 131 -7.03 -0.07 -12.89
CA PHE A 131 -6.23 0.34 -11.76
C PHE A 131 -6.84 1.62 -11.14
N GLY A 132 -7.88 1.41 -10.34
CA GLY A 132 -8.60 2.44 -9.62
C GLY A 132 -8.00 2.80 -8.24
N PRO A 133 -8.65 3.71 -7.50
CA PRO A 133 -8.17 4.16 -6.20
C PRO A 133 -8.21 3.04 -5.14
N LEU A 134 -9.19 2.14 -5.21
CA LEU A 134 -9.29 0.99 -4.31
C LEU A 134 -8.16 -0.03 -4.56
N THR A 135 -7.89 -0.33 -5.84
CA THR A 135 -6.75 -1.17 -6.22
C THR A 135 -5.43 -0.55 -5.77
N LEU A 136 -5.25 0.76 -5.91
CA LEU A 136 -4.08 1.49 -5.41
C LEU A 136 -3.92 1.38 -3.90
N LYS A 137 -5.02 1.58 -3.16
CA LYS A 137 -5.01 1.48 -1.69
C LYS A 137 -4.64 0.08 -1.23
N ALA A 138 -5.23 -0.94 -1.85
CA ALA A 138 -4.95 -2.35 -1.55
C ALA A 138 -3.49 -2.72 -1.90
N ALA A 139 -3.03 -2.31 -3.08
CA ALA A 139 -1.66 -2.49 -3.55
C ALA A 139 -0.64 -1.84 -2.60
N LYS A 140 -0.82 -0.55 -2.25
CA LYS A 140 0.06 0.14 -1.30
C LYS A 140 0.06 -0.55 0.06
N LYS A 141 -1.10 -0.99 0.56
CA LYS A 141 -1.21 -1.65 1.87
C LYS A 141 -0.53 -3.01 1.93
N ARG A 142 -0.62 -3.82 0.87
CA ARG A 142 -0.13 -5.21 0.86
C ARG A 142 1.25 -5.37 0.23
N LEU A 143 1.48 -4.67 -0.88
CA LEU A 143 2.68 -4.78 -1.68
C LEU A 143 3.65 -3.62 -1.43
N GLY A 144 3.21 -2.55 -0.77
CA GLY A 144 4.05 -1.35 -0.52
C GLY A 144 4.38 -0.56 -1.78
N LYS A 145 3.70 -0.86 -2.90
CA LYS A 145 3.99 -0.29 -4.23
C LYS A 145 2.73 0.30 -4.87
N ALA A 146 2.93 1.34 -5.66
CA ALA A 146 1.89 2.00 -6.45
C ALA A 146 1.95 1.67 -7.95
N GLU A 147 3.06 1.09 -8.39
CA GLU A 147 3.35 0.77 -9.78
C GLU A 147 3.87 -0.67 -9.87
N PHE A 148 3.47 -1.38 -10.92
CA PHE A 148 3.84 -2.78 -11.12
C PHE A 148 4.41 -3.00 -12.50
N THR A 149 5.55 -3.69 -12.53
CA THR A 149 6.19 -4.12 -13.77
C THR A 149 5.64 -5.46 -14.23
N GLU A 150 5.99 -5.85 -15.45
CA GLU A 150 5.61 -7.16 -16.00
C GLU A 150 6.13 -8.32 -15.16
N LYS A 151 7.33 -8.17 -14.60
CA LYS A 151 7.93 -9.17 -13.71
C LYS A 151 7.13 -9.34 -12.42
N ASP A 152 6.66 -8.25 -11.82
CA ASP A 152 5.83 -8.31 -10.61
C ASP A 152 4.53 -9.08 -10.90
N ILE A 153 3.87 -8.76 -12.02
CA ILE A 153 2.63 -9.44 -12.44
C ILE A 153 2.88 -10.91 -12.77
N ALA A 154 3.96 -11.23 -13.48
CA ALA A 154 4.31 -12.61 -13.79
C ALA A 154 4.49 -13.45 -12.51
N GLY A 155 5.15 -12.87 -11.49
CA GLY A 155 5.25 -13.47 -10.16
C GLY A 155 3.89 -13.70 -9.50
N MET A 156 3.02 -12.69 -9.50
CA MET A 156 1.65 -12.81 -8.95
C MET A 156 0.81 -13.83 -9.72
N ARG A 157 0.94 -13.90 -11.05
CA ARG A 157 0.26 -14.88 -11.90
C ARG A 157 0.68 -16.30 -11.54
N LYS A 158 1.97 -16.54 -11.31
CA LYS A 158 2.49 -17.83 -10.88
C LYS A 158 1.95 -18.19 -9.49
N ALA A 159 1.93 -17.25 -8.56
CA ALA A 159 1.38 -17.46 -7.23
C ALA A 159 -0.12 -17.80 -7.26
N LEU A 160 -0.92 -17.11 -8.09
CA LEU A 160 -2.34 -17.39 -8.27
C LEU A 160 -2.60 -18.82 -8.77
N LYS A 161 -1.82 -19.24 -9.78
CA LYS A 161 -1.88 -20.63 -10.29
C LYS A 161 -1.58 -21.65 -9.21
N MET A 162 -0.59 -21.40 -8.35
CA MET A 162 -0.26 -22.30 -7.23
C MET A 162 -1.37 -22.37 -6.18
N VAL A 163 -2.15 -21.30 -6.02
CA VAL A 163 -3.29 -21.24 -5.09
C VAL A 163 -4.57 -21.84 -5.72
N GLY A 164 -4.52 -22.26 -6.99
CA GLY A 164 -5.66 -22.90 -7.68
C GLY A 164 -6.71 -21.91 -8.19
N LYS A 165 -6.30 -20.68 -8.56
CA LYS A 165 -7.17 -19.62 -9.07
C LYS A 165 -6.76 -19.11 -10.45
#